data_AF-A0A0D0G3M1-F1
#
_entry.id   AF-A0A0D0G3M1-F1
#
_cell.length_a   1.000
_cell.length_b   1.000
_cell.length_c   1.000
_cell.angle_alpha   90.00
_cell.angle_beta   90.00
_cell.angle_gamma   90.00
#
_symmetry.space_group_name_H-M   'P 1'
#
loop_
_entity.id
_entity.type
_entity.pdbx_description
1 polymer ?
#
loop_
_entity_poly.entity_id
_entity_poly.type
_entity_poly.pdbx_seq_one_letter_code
_entity_poly.pdbx_strand_id
1 'polypeptide(L)'
;MKIWTSKGFALPTRKSVASELGYDKDELRAALVAGAPYATVWQNGTNLPIIMNNFNNQFVSAFLGEQPLAEALKKAQDIANKEIEAK
;
A
#
# COMPACT_ATOMS: atom_id res chain seq x y z
N MET A 1 -14.61 10.04 -13.60
CA MET A 1 -14.55 8.80 -12.78
C MET A 1 -15.65 7.83 -13.16
N LYS A 2 -16.95 8.19 -13.09
CA LYS A 2 -18.08 7.26 -13.34
C LYS A 2 -17.91 6.34 -14.56
N ILE A 3 -17.71 6.89 -15.76
CA ILE A 3 -17.58 6.10 -17.01
C ILE A 3 -16.41 5.11 -16.97
N TRP A 4 -15.30 5.50 -16.35
CA TRP A 4 -14.10 4.66 -16.24
C TRP A 4 -14.28 3.56 -15.21
N THR A 5 -14.76 3.93 -14.01
CA THR A 5 -14.91 2.99 -12.90
C THR A 5 -16.05 2.01 -13.18
N SER A 6 -17.12 2.43 -13.86
CA SER A 6 -18.25 1.55 -14.21
C SER A 6 -17.90 0.41 -15.17
N LYS A 7 -16.76 0.46 -15.86
CA LYS A 7 -16.37 -0.54 -16.87
C LYS A 7 -15.27 -1.49 -16.40
N GLY A 8 -14.69 -1.27 -15.23
CA GLY A 8 -13.54 -2.03 -14.73
C GLY A 8 -13.59 -2.27 -13.23
N PHE A 9 -12.45 -2.64 -12.66
CA PHE A 9 -12.31 -2.93 -11.23
C PHE A 9 -11.81 -1.72 -10.41
N ALA A 10 -11.41 -0.64 -11.08
CA ALA A 10 -10.95 0.56 -10.42
C ALA A 10 -12.07 1.23 -9.60
N LEU A 11 -11.79 1.56 -8.35
CA LEU A 11 -12.73 2.26 -7.46
C LEU A 11 -12.69 3.78 -7.73
N PRO A 12 -13.84 4.47 -7.67
CA PRO A 12 -13.85 5.92 -7.76
C PRO A 12 -13.33 6.55 -6.46
N THR A 13 -12.50 7.59 -6.58
CA THR A 13 -12.03 8.38 -5.43
C THR A 13 -13.13 9.23 -4.78
N ARG A 14 -14.26 9.45 -5.47
CA ARG A 14 -15.40 10.21 -4.96
C ARG A 14 -16.42 9.27 -4.32
N LYS A 15 -16.72 9.48 -3.04
CA LYS A 15 -17.75 8.72 -2.30
C LYS A 15 -19.12 8.74 -2.97
N SER A 16 -19.53 9.89 -3.50
CA SER A 16 -20.82 10.03 -4.22
C SER A 16 -20.91 9.14 -5.45
N VAL A 17 -19.81 8.99 -6.21
CA VAL A 17 -19.75 8.12 -7.38
C VAL A 17 -19.73 6.64 -6.99
N ALA A 18 -19.05 6.28 -5.90
CA ALA A 18 -19.09 4.91 -5.37
C ALA A 18 -20.51 4.51 -4.94
N SER A 19 -21.22 5.42 -4.26
CA SER A 19 -22.60 5.22 -3.81
C SER A 19 -23.57 5.14 -5.00
N GLU A 20 -23.43 6.02 -5.99
CA GLU A 20 -24.24 5.99 -7.21
C GLU A 20 -24.06 4.69 -8.01
N LEU A 21 -22.84 4.13 -8.02
CA LEU A 21 -22.53 2.86 -8.68
C LEU A 21 -22.82 1.63 -7.79
N GLY A 22 -23.25 1.83 -6.53
CA GLY A 22 -23.60 0.76 -5.60
C GLY A 22 -22.43 -0.13 -5.15
N TYR A 23 -21.21 0.39 -5.15
CA TYR A 23 -20.01 -0.43 -4.88
C TYR A 23 -19.87 -0.93 -3.45
N ASP A 24 -20.57 -0.29 -2.50
CA ASP A 24 -20.70 -0.75 -1.11
C ASP A 24 -21.57 -2.02 -0.99
N LYS A 25 -22.32 -2.37 -2.04
CA LYS A 25 -23.22 -3.53 -2.10
C LYS A 25 -22.85 -4.54 -3.19
N ASP A 26 -21.84 -4.23 -3.99
CA ASP A 26 -21.33 -5.08 -5.05
C ASP A 26 -20.52 -6.24 -4.46
N GLU A 27 -20.82 -7.47 -4.89
CA GLU A 27 -20.23 -8.70 -4.32
C GLU A 27 -18.69 -8.72 -4.37
N LEU A 28 -18.10 -8.11 -5.40
CA LEU A 28 -16.65 -8.10 -5.58
C LEU A 28 -15.96 -6.88 -4.96
N ARG A 29 -16.69 -5.76 -4.82
CA ARG A 29 -16.09 -4.46 -4.42
C ARG A 29 -16.45 -4.02 -3.01
N ALA A 30 -17.50 -4.56 -2.40
CA ALA A 30 -17.96 -4.13 -1.07
C ALA A 30 -16.86 -4.21 -0.01
N ALA A 31 -16.08 -5.32 -0.01
CA ALA A 31 -14.96 -5.48 0.90
C ALA A 31 -13.85 -4.43 0.69
N LEU A 32 -13.59 -4.03 -0.56
CA LEU A 32 -12.58 -3.02 -0.88
C LEU A 32 -13.05 -1.62 -0.47
N VAL A 33 -14.34 -1.30 -0.67
CA VAL A 33 -14.94 -0.04 -0.21
C VAL A 33 -14.92 0.05 1.32
N ALA A 34 -15.25 -1.05 2.01
CA ALA A 34 -15.14 -1.15 3.46
C ALA A 34 -13.69 -1.01 3.94
N GLY A 35 -12.73 -1.42 3.11
CA GLY A 35 -11.30 -1.30 3.40
C GLY A 35 -10.69 0.08 3.24
N ALA A 36 -11.32 0.94 2.44
CA ALA A 36 -10.78 2.25 2.10
C ALA A 36 -10.45 3.16 3.31
N PRO A 37 -11.24 3.20 4.42
CA PRO A 37 -10.95 4.08 5.55
C PRO A 37 -9.67 3.76 6.32
N TYR A 38 -9.21 2.49 6.30
CA TYR A 38 -7.98 2.07 6.98
C TYR A 38 -6.82 1.80 6.00
N ALA A 39 -7.00 2.08 4.71
CA ALA A 39 -5.97 1.89 3.71
C ALA A 39 -4.84 2.93 3.86
N THR A 40 -3.60 2.48 3.70
CA THR A 40 -2.42 3.36 3.64
C THR A 40 -2.22 3.86 2.22
N VAL A 41 -2.01 5.17 2.05
CA VAL A 41 -1.79 5.79 0.74
C VAL A 41 -0.41 5.38 0.20
N TRP A 42 -0.37 4.87 -1.04
CA TRP A 42 0.89 4.46 -1.69
C TRP A 42 1.77 5.63 -2.16
N GLN A 43 1.21 6.82 -2.31
CA GLN A 43 1.94 8.05 -2.65
C GLN A 43 2.30 8.87 -1.40
N ASN A 44 2.67 8.20 -0.29
CA ASN A 44 2.96 8.86 0.98
C ASN A 44 4.36 9.48 1.01
N GLY A 45 4.51 10.64 0.37
CA GLY A 45 5.75 11.41 0.36
C GLY A 45 6.84 10.84 -0.56
N THR A 46 7.95 11.58 -0.67
CA THR A 46 9.04 11.27 -1.64
C THR A 46 9.99 10.17 -1.17
N ASN A 47 9.84 9.70 0.07
CA ASN A 47 10.74 8.72 0.70
C ASN A 47 10.11 7.31 0.78
N LEU A 48 8.81 7.16 0.54
CA LEU A 48 8.15 5.85 0.60
C LEU A 48 8.77 4.79 -0.34
N PRO A 49 9.22 5.11 -1.58
CA PRO A 49 9.93 4.14 -2.40
C PRO A 49 11.22 3.61 -1.77
N ILE A 50 12.01 4.47 -1.09
CA ILE A 50 13.25 4.10 -0.38
C ILE A 50 12.91 3.15 0.78
N ILE A 51 11.90 3.51 1.58
CA ILE A 51 11.45 2.69 2.71
C ILE A 51 10.99 1.33 2.20
N MET A 52 10.10 1.28 1.21
CA MET A 52 9.52 0.03 0.73
C MET A 52 10.58 -0.92 0.15
N ASN A 53 11.52 -0.40 -0.63
CA ASN A 53 12.59 -1.22 -1.20
C ASN A 53 13.44 -1.87 -0.11
N ASN A 54 13.83 -1.09 0.91
CA ASN A 54 14.65 -1.60 2.01
C ASN A 54 13.91 -2.65 2.85
N PHE A 55 12.63 -2.42 3.16
CA PHE A 55 11.82 -3.39 3.90
C PHE A 55 11.53 -4.67 3.08
N ASN A 56 11.26 -4.56 1.77
CA ASN A 56 11.07 -5.73 0.91
C ASN A 56 12.32 -6.61 0.85
N ASN A 57 13.50 -6.02 0.71
CA ASN A 57 14.75 -6.76 0.64
C ASN A 57 15.00 -7.55 1.93
N GLN A 58 14.78 -6.94 3.10
CA GLN A 58 14.98 -7.63 4.37
C GLN A 58 13.83 -8.59 4.72
N PHE A 59 12.60 -8.32 4.28
CA PHE A 59 11.47 -9.23 4.44
C PHE A 59 11.74 -10.59 3.80
N VAL A 60 12.22 -10.61 2.55
CA VAL A 60 12.53 -11.87 1.85
C VAL A 60 13.59 -12.67 2.61
N SER A 61 14.65 -12.01 3.08
CA SER A 61 15.71 -12.65 3.85
C SER A 61 15.21 -13.24 5.18
N ALA A 62 14.35 -12.51 5.91
CA ALA A 62 13.71 -13.04 7.13
C ALA A 62 12.75 -14.20 6.83
N PHE A 63 11.96 -14.09 5.76
CA PHE A 63 11.03 -15.13 5.34
C PHE A 63 11.73 -16.44 4.95
N LEU A 64 12.91 -16.35 4.34
CA LEU A 64 13.77 -17.48 3.99
C LEU A 64 14.55 -18.05 5.20
N GLY A 65 14.48 -17.42 6.36
CA GLY A 65 15.17 -17.87 7.58
C GLY A 65 16.66 -17.49 7.63
N GLU A 66 17.12 -16.58 6.77
CA GLU A 66 18.52 -16.17 6.71
C GLU A 66 18.93 -15.26 7.87
N GLN A 67 17.96 -14.55 8.46
CA GLN A 67 18.16 -13.70 9.64
C GLN A 67 16.86 -13.59 10.46
N PRO A 68 16.94 -13.32 11.78
CA PRO A 68 15.76 -13.06 12.61
C PRO A 68 14.97 -11.82 12.12
N LEU A 69 13.64 -11.87 12.25
CA LEU A 69 12.75 -10.77 11.85
C LEU A 69 13.15 -9.42 12.47
N ALA A 70 13.49 -9.41 13.76
CA ALA A 70 13.87 -8.18 14.45
C ALA A 70 15.14 -7.54 13.85
N GLU A 71 16.12 -8.36 13.45
CA GLU A 71 17.35 -7.89 12.80
C GLU A 71 17.08 -7.37 11.39
N ALA A 72 16.26 -8.09 10.61
CA ALA A 72 15.81 -7.67 9.28
C ALA A 72 15.12 -6.31 9.30
N LEU A 73 14.17 -6.11 10.23
CA LEU A 73 13.44 -4.84 10.36
C LEU A 73 14.38 -3.70 10.76
N LYS A 74 15.27 -3.93 11.73
CA LYS A 74 16.25 -2.92 12.14
C LYS A 74 17.18 -2.54 10.99
N LYS A 75 17.68 -3.53 10.25
CA LYS A 75 18.56 -3.32 9.11
C LYS A 75 17.85 -2.55 7.98
N ALA A 76 16.59 -2.88 7.69
CA ALA A 76 15.80 -2.14 6.70
C ALA A 76 15.66 -0.67 7.08
N GLN A 77 15.33 -0.39 8.35
CA GLN A 77 15.22 0.97 8.87
C GLN A 77 16.56 1.72 8.81
N ASP A 78 17.64 1.11 9.28
CA ASP A 78 18.97 1.74 9.33
C ASP A 78 19.47 2.13 7.92
N ILE A 79 19.26 1.27 6.92
CA ILE A 79 19.66 1.55 5.53
C ILE A 79 18.74 2.62 4.91
N ALA A 80 17.42 2.50 5.08
CA ALA A 80 16.49 3.49 4.56
C ALA A 80 16.77 4.90 5.10
N ASN A 81 17.07 5.03 6.39
CA ASN A 81 17.42 6.32 7.00
C ASN A 81 18.70 6.91 6.40
N LYS A 82 19.74 6.10 6.21
CA LYS A 82 21.00 6.55 5.57
C LYS A 82 20.78 7.01 4.14
N GLU A 83 19.96 6.30 3.37
CA GLU A 83 19.63 6.68 1.99
C GLU A 83 18.81 7.97 1.93
N ILE A 84 17.88 8.17 2.87
CA ILE A 84 17.10 9.41 2.99
C ILE A 84 18.00 10.59 3.37
N GLU A 85 18.93 10.40 4.29
CA GLU A 85 19.89 11.44 4.71
C GLU A 85 20.87 11.84 3.59
N ALA A 86 21.19 10.91 2.69
CA ALA A 86 22.14 11.13 1.59
C ALA A 86 21.50 11.70 0.30
N LYS A 87 20.19 11.89 0.28
CA LYS A 87 19.39 12.35 -0.88
C LYS A 87 19.33 13.87 -0.98
#